data_AF-A0A0L8AE79-F1
#
_entry.id   AF-A0A0L8AE79-F1
#
_cell.length_a   1.000
_cell.length_b   1.000
_cell.length_c   1.000
_cell.angle_alpha   90.00
_cell.angle_beta   90.00
_cell.angle_gamma   90.00
#
_symmetry.space_group_name_H-M   'P 1'
#
loop_
_entity.id
_entity.type
_entity.pdbx_description
1 polymer ?
#
loop_
_entity_poly.entity_id
_entity_poly.type
_entity_poly.pdbx_seq_one_letter_code
_entity_poly.pdbx_strand_id
1 'polypeptide(L)'
;MHDALSRGDREAAIEVMREPQRYRALFKDPQGAERYLALAQQVADDAQQRPCIDRSSQLNAYAALTGGLDLARSVHYLALSARLIEQDPAASEQDKLEPSLHPHALMHGYFQAGGGLALDRAVPGADRAGIEAWRQGQGTLAYRPELLLAFPLHMDNPQRERLFRVTGFALLPPSQWHDRAALRALIHSDAYLDWLDAPPLHLASRLSMALEEMATPPWPEHLRAAGYQVHGEALHNDEADPD
;
A
#
# COMPACT_ATOMS: atom_id res chain seq x y z
N MET A 1 16.62 23.77 -24.01
CA MET A 1 15.81 23.72 -22.78
C MET A 1 16.68 23.00 -21.75
N HIS A 2 17.27 23.70 -20.78
CA HIS A 2 17.99 23.02 -19.70
C HIS A 2 16.94 22.28 -18.86
N ASP A 3 17.01 20.95 -18.88
CA ASP A 3 16.05 20.06 -18.24
C ASP A 3 15.95 20.39 -16.74
N ALA A 4 14.74 20.56 -16.21
CA ALA A 4 14.52 20.92 -14.80
C ALA A 4 15.30 19.96 -13.88
N LEU A 5 15.35 18.68 -14.26
CA LEU A 5 16.09 17.61 -13.59
C LEU A 5 17.59 17.88 -13.43
N SER A 6 18.20 18.59 -14.37
CA SER A 6 19.64 18.89 -14.35
C SER A 6 19.97 20.11 -13.48
N ARG A 7 19.00 20.95 -13.16
CA ARG A 7 19.22 22.13 -12.31
C ARG A 7 19.33 21.76 -10.83
N GLY A 8 18.61 20.74 -10.38
CA GLY A 8 18.62 20.27 -8.99
C GLY A 8 18.20 21.33 -7.97
N ASP A 9 17.58 22.42 -8.42
CA ASP A 9 17.08 23.49 -7.56
C ASP A 9 15.62 23.24 -7.16
N ARG A 10 15.16 24.00 -6.16
CA ARG A 10 13.82 23.87 -5.60
C ARG A 10 12.70 24.11 -6.61
N GLU A 11 12.87 25.08 -7.50
CA GLU A 11 11.86 25.41 -8.51
C GLU A 11 11.72 24.27 -9.51
N ALA A 12 12.83 23.66 -9.91
CA ALA A 12 12.84 22.47 -10.72
C ALA A 12 12.20 21.27 -10.01
N ALA A 13 12.47 21.04 -8.73
CA ALA A 13 11.84 19.97 -7.98
C ALA A 13 10.31 20.11 -7.95
N ILE A 14 9.81 21.33 -7.70
CA ILE A 14 8.38 21.65 -7.75
C ILE A 14 7.83 21.49 -9.18
N GLU A 15 8.54 21.96 -10.21
CA GLU A 15 8.14 21.80 -11.61
C GLU A 15 7.98 20.32 -11.99
N VAL A 16 8.94 19.47 -11.60
CA VAL A 16 8.91 18.03 -11.85
C VAL A 16 7.75 17.37 -11.11
N MET A 17 7.53 17.71 -9.84
CA MET A 17 6.42 17.15 -9.05
C MET A 17 5.05 17.68 -9.45
N ARG A 18 4.94 18.85 -10.08
CA ARG A 18 3.66 19.36 -10.59
C ARG A 18 3.15 18.54 -11.77
N GLU A 19 4.05 18.07 -12.63
CA GLU A 19 3.71 17.35 -13.86
C GLU A 19 4.51 16.04 -14.01
N PRO A 20 4.39 15.09 -13.06
CA PRO A 20 5.24 13.90 -13.00
C PRO A 20 5.10 13.01 -14.26
N GLN A 21 3.95 13.10 -14.92
CA GLN A 21 3.66 12.41 -16.19
C GLN A 21 4.65 12.75 -17.30
N ARG A 22 5.13 14.00 -17.37
CA ARG A 22 6.10 14.45 -18.39
C ARG A 22 7.46 13.82 -18.21
N TYR A 23 7.76 13.37 -16.99
CA TYR A 23 9.06 12.83 -16.59
C TYR A 23 9.03 11.29 -16.50
N ARG A 24 7.90 10.65 -16.82
CA ARG A 24 7.75 9.18 -16.78
C ARG A 24 8.74 8.42 -17.67
N ALA A 25 9.22 9.03 -18.75
CA ALA A 25 10.22 8.41 -19.62
C ALA A 25 11.54 8.09 -18.90
N LEU A 26 11.83 8.78 -17.80
CA LEU A 26 13.09 8.68 -17.05
C LEU A 26 13.10 7.54 -16.04
N PHE A 27 11.95 6.95 -15.72
CA PHE A 27 11.89 5.73 -14.89
C PHE A 27 12.48 4.51 -15.58
N LYS A 28 12.75 4.58 -16.89
CA LYS A 28 13.45 3.54 -17.63
C LYS A 28 14.98 3.57 -17.44
N ASP A 29 15.50 4.68 -16.91
CA ASP A 29 16.92 4.86 -16.56
C ASP A 29 17.06 4.79 -15.02
N PRO A 30 17.85 3.85 -14.46
CA PRO A 30 18.08 3.77 -13.02
C PRO A 30 18.56 5.09 -12.40
N GLN A 31 19.46 5.81 -13.09
CA GLN A 31 19.94 7.12 -12.61
C GLN A 31 18.84 8.18 -12.68
N GLY A 32 17.92 8.07 -13.64
CA GLY A 32 16.75 8.93 -13.76
C GLY A 32 15.75 8.71 -12.62
N ALA A 33 15.51 7.46 -12.23
CA ALA A 33 14.65 7.12 -11.10
C ALA A 33 15.21 7.63 -9.76
N GLU A 34 16.52 7.48 -9.51
CA GLU A 34 17.17 8.01 -8.31
C GLU A 34 17.06 9.54 -8.23
N ARG A 35 17.32 10.23 -9.35
CA ARG A 35 17.18 11.69 -9.44
C ARG A 35 15.73 12.14 -9.18
N TYR A 36 14.76 11.43 -9.73
CA TYR A 36 13.35 11.73 -9.50
C TYR A 36 12.95 11.58 -8.02
N LEU A 37 13.40 10.49 -7.37
CA LEU A 37 13.15 10.28 -5.94
C LEU A 37 13.85 11.34 -5.07
N ALA A 38 15.06 11.78 -5.44
CA ALA A 38 15.75 12.87 -4.74
C ALA A 38 14.99 14.20 -4.83
N LEU A 39 14.42 14.54 -6.00
CA LEU A 39 13.58 15.73 -6.16
C LEU A 39 12.26 15.61 -5.37
N ALA A 40 11.63 14.44 -5.37
CA ALA A 40 10.46 14.20 -4.54
C ALA A 40 10.78 14.37 -3.05
N GLN A 41 11.91 13.85 -2.58
CA GLN A 41 12.37 14.02 -1.20
C GLN A 41 12.59 15.50 -0.88
N GLN A 42 13.23 16.27 -1.77
CA GLN A 42 13.42 17.70 -1.59
C GLN A 42 12.09 18.46 -1.45
N VAL A 43 11.08 18.13 -2.28
CA VAL A 43 9.74 18.74 -2.16
C VAL A 43 9.08 18.35 -0.84
N ALA A 44 9.19 17.09 -0.41
CA ALA A 44 8.64 16.62 0.85
C ALA A 44 9.29 17.33 2.07
N ASP A 45 10.60 17.47 2.08
CA ASP A 45 11.35 18.14 3.15
C ASP A 45 11.03 19.63 3.21
N ASP A 46 10.98 20.30 2.06
CA ASP A 46 10.64 21.72 2.00
C ASP A 46 9.19 21.97 2.43
N ALA A 47 8.25 21.07 2.10
CA ALA A 47 6.84 21.22 2.46
C ALA A 47 6.63 21.22 3.99
N GLN A 48 7.42 20.43 4.72
CA GLN A 48 7.38 20.42 6.19
C GLN A 48 7.84 21.75 6.80
N GLN A 49 8.76 22.46 6.13
CA GLN A 49 9.32 23.72 6.60
C GLN A 49 8.58 24.94 6.06
N ARG A 50 7.88 24.82 4.92
CA ARG A 50 7.30 25.94 4.17
C ARG A 50 5.91 25.60 3.62
N PRO A 51 4.83 26.17 4.19
CA PRO A 51 3.45 25.85 3.79
C PRO A 51 3.04 26.42 2.42
N CYS A 52 3.94 27.10 1.68
CA CYS A 52 3.62 27.75 0.40
C CYS A 52 3.78 26.85 -0.84
N ILE A 53 4.23 25.60 -0.69
CA ILE A 53 4.33 24.66 -1.81
C ILE A 53 2.93 24.23 -2.25
N ASP A 54 2.68 24.24 -3.56
CA ASP A 54 1.39 23.82 -4.08
C ASP A 54 1.09 22.36 -3.73
N ARG A 55 -0.16 22.13 -3.32
CA ARG A 55 -0.62 20.85 -2.79
C ARG A 55 -0.45 19.68 -3.76
N SER A 56 -0.66 19.92 -5.05
CA SER A 56 -0.51 18.88 -6.09
C SER A 56 0.92 18.35 -6.13
N SER A 57 1.90 19.26 -6.11
CA SER A 57 3.32 18.89 -6.07
C SER A 57 3.67 18.12 -4.79
N GLN A 58 3.12 18.50 -3.63
CA GLN A 58 3.33 17.76 -2.39
C GLN A 58 2.75 16.33 -2.45
N LEU A 59 1.51 16.18 -2.94
CA LEU A 59 0.88 14.87 -3.08
C LEU A 59 1.63 13.97 -4.06
N ASN A 60 2.10 14.51 -5.18
CA ASN A 60 2.89 13.76 -6.16
C ASN A 60 4.27 13.36 -5.60
N ALA A 61 4.88 14.22 -4.78
CA ALA A 61 6.12 13.89 -4.07
C ALA A 61 5.91 12.73 -3.08
N TYR A 62 4.86 12.78 -2.26
CA TYR A 62 4.55 11.69 -1.33
C TYR A 62 4.18 10.40 -2.06
N ALA A 63 3.45 10.47 -3.18
CA ALA A 63 3.15 9.31 -4.00
C ALA A 63 4.42 8.67 -4.59
N ALA A 64 5.36 9.49 -5.09
CA ALA A 64 6.66 9.03 -5.57
C ALA A 64 7.46 8.28 -4.48
N LEU A 65 7.54 8.87 -3.29
CA LEU A 65 8.28 8.32 -2.17
C LEU A 65 7.60 7.07 -1.57
N THR A 66 6.30 6.90 -1.78
CA THR A 66 5.59 5.68 -1.35
C THR A 66 6.07 4.44 -2.09
N GLY A 67 6.44 4.55 -3.38
CA GLY A 67 6.85 3.41 -4.21
C GLY A 67 8.34 3.04 -4.17
N GLY A 68 9.21 3.94 -3.68
CA GLY A 68 10.67 3.78 -3.76
C GLY A 68 11.39 3.47 -2.45
N LEU A 69 10.66 3.19 -1.37
CA LEU A 69 11.20 3.09 -0.01
C LEU A 69 10.81 1.77 0.67
N ASP A 70 11.36 1.52 1.86
CA ASP A 70 10.86 0.45 2.72
C ASP A 70 9.41 0.71 3.16
N LEU A 71 8.74 -0.36 3.59
CA LEU A 71 7.32 -0.34 3.92
C LEU A 71 6.95 0.70 4.98
N ALA A 72 7.78 0.90 6.01
CA ALA A 72 7.49 1.84 7.08
C ALA A 72 7.57 3.29 6.59
N ARG A 73 8.57 3.60 5.75
CA ARG A 73 8.69 4.89 5.07
C ARG A 73 7.55 5.13 4.09
N SER A 74 7.14 4.12 3.33
CA SER A 74 5.97 4.22 2.46
C SER A 74 4.71 4.58 3.25
N VAL A 75 4.46 3.93 4.39
CA VAL A 75 3.33 4.26 5.27
C VAL A 75 3.43 5.66 5.85
N HIS A 76 4.63 6.14 6.18
CA HIS A 76 4.83 7.53 6.62
C HIS A 76 4.33 8.54 5.57
N TYR A 77 4.72 8.36 4.30
CA TYR A 77 4.27 9.26 3.22
C TYR A 77 2.79 9.10 2.89
N LEU A 78 2.22 7.90 3.03
CA LEU A 78 0.77 7.69 2.94
C LEU A 78 0.01 8.46 4.05
N ALA A 79 0.53 8.48 5.27
CA ALA A 79 -0.08 9.25 6.36
C ALA A 79 0.00 10.77 6.11
N LEU A 80 1.09 11.26 5.51
CA LEU A 80 1.20 12.66 5.09
C LEU A 80 0.22 12.99 3.94
N SER A 81 0.09 12.10 2.95
CA SER A 81 -0.92 12.22 1.89
C SER A 81 -2.34 12.23 2.44
N ALA A 82 -2.67 11.36 3.39
CA ALA A 82 -3.98 11.32 4.02
C ALA A 82 -4.33 12.64 4.69
N ARG A 83 -3.40 13.19 5.49
CA ARG A 83 -3.59 14.50 6.14
C ARG A 83 -3.80 15.62 5.13
N LEU A 84 -3.02 15.62 4.04
CA LEU A 84 -3.24 16.57 2.97
C LEU A 84 -4.63 16.38 2.40
N ILE A 85 -4.99 15.21 1.86
CA ILE A 85 -6.29 14.90 1.23
C ILE A 85 -7.47 15.28 2.14
N GLU A 86 -7.41 14.99 3.44
CA GLU A 86 -8.47 15.34 4.40
C GLU A 86 -8.70 16.85 4.55
N GLN A 87 -7.69 17.67 4.27
CA GLN A 87 -7.81 19.13 4.23
C GLN A 87 -8.39 19.63 2.90
N ASP A 88 -8.69 18.77 1.92
CA ASP A 88 -9.43 19.18 0.72
C ASP A 88 -10.93 19.29 1.01
N PRO A 89 -11.55 20.45 0.81
CA PRO A 89 -12.99 20.51 0.75
C PRO A 89 -13.56 19.77 -0.48
N ALA A 90 -12.77 19.55 -1.54
CA ALA A 90 -13.23 18.88 -2.76
C ALA A 90 -13.00 17.36 -2.77
N ALA A 91 -12.25 16.81 -1.81
CA ALA A 91 -11.96 15.37 -1.75
C ALA A 91 -13.19 14.59 -1.31
N SER A 92 -13.53 13.54 -2.07
CA SER A 92 -14.58 12.60 -1.72
C SER A 92 -14.19 11.75 -0.51
N GLU A 93 -15.17 11.10 0.13
CA GLU A 93 -14.86 10.12 1.19
C GLU A 93 -14.07 8.92 0.65
N GLN A 94 -14.19 8.60 -0.63
CA GLN A 94 -13.34 7.57 -1.25
C GLN A 94 -11.90 8.06 -1.37
N ASP A 95 -11.65 9.29 -1.84
CA ASP A 95 -10.29 9.85 -1.95
C ASP A 95 -9.57 9.84 -0.60
N LYS A 96 -10.30 10.13 0.48
CA LYS A 96 -9.76 10.12 1.85
C LYS A 96 -9.45 8.71 2.37
N LEU A 97 -10.03 7.66 1.79
CA LEU A 97 -9.72 6.26 2.10
C LEU A 97 -8.51 5.73 1.34
N GLU A 98 -8.23 6.24 0.13
CA GLU A 98 -7.21 5.69 -0.75
C GLU A 98 -5.84 5.50 -0.07
N PRO A 99 -5.32 6.42 0.77
CA PRO A 99 -4.06 6.19 1.47
C PRO A 99 -4.08 4.99 2.42
N SER A 100 -5.22 4.72 3.06
CA SER A 100 -5.38 3.59 3.99
C SER A 100 -5.60 2.25 3.28
N LEU A 101 -6.09 2.30 2.03
CA LEU A 101 -6.32 1.13 1.17
C LEU A 101 -5.18 0.89 0.18
N HIS A 102 -4.10 1.67 0.28
CA HIS A 102 -2.91 1.46 -0.53
C HIS A 102 -2.26 0.11 -0.17
N PRO A 103 -1.73 -0.66 -1.15
CA PRO A 103 -1.01 -1.92 -0.93
C PRO A 103 -0.07 -1.91 0.27
N HIS A 104 0.80 -0.91 0.33
CA HIS A 104 1.77 -0.73 1.42
C HIS A 104 1.12 -0.54 2.81
N ALA A 105 0.03 0.22 2.92
CA ALA A 105 -0.67 0.38 4.19
C ALA A 105 -1.34 -0.92 4.65
N LEU A 106 -2.01 -1.61 3.72
CA LEU A 106 -2.66 -2.90 3.96
C LEU A 106 -1.63 -3.95 4.45
N MET A 107 -0.51 -4.05 3.75
CA MET A 107 0.54 -5.01 4.07
C MET A 107 1.31 -4.63 5.33
N HIS A 108 1.54 -3.35 5.59
CA HIS A 108 2.15 -2.91 6.84
C HIS A 108 1.30 -3.32 8.06
N GLY A 109 -0.02 -3.07 8.00
CA GLY A 109 -0.95 -3.51 9.05
C GLY A 109 -0.95 -5.03 9.22
N TYR A 110 -0.96 -5.77 8.10
CA TYR A 110 -0.86 -7.23 8.10
C TYR A 110 0.40 -7.73 8.82
N PHE A 111 1.58 -7.19 8.49
CA PHE A 111 2.83 -7.59 9.12
C PHE A 111 2.92 -7.16 10.59
N GLN A 112 2.43 -5.97 10.94
CA GLN A 112 2.33 -5.53 12.34
C GLN A 112 1.44 -6.45 13.18
N ALA A 113 0.42 -7.06 12.59
CA ALA A 113 -0.43 -8.06 13.23
C ALA A 113 0.24 -9.44 13.38
N GLY A 114 1.52 -9.59 13.00
CA GLY A 114 2.27 -10.84 13.04
C GLY A 114 2.07 -11.72 11.81
N GLY A 115 1.62 -11.11 10.70
CA GLY A 115 1.55 -11.76 9.39
C GLY A 115 2.92 -12.15 8.84
N GLY A 116 2.93 -13.11 7.93
CA GLY A 116 4.13 -13.51 7.20
C GLY A 116 3.76 -14.02 5.81
N LEU A 117 4.71 -13.92 4.87
CA LEU A 117 4.53 -14.39 3.49
C LEU A 117 5.36 -15.65 3.23
N ALA A 118 4.81 -16.60 2.50
CA ALA A 118 5.46 -17.82 2.05
C ALA A 118 5.45 -17.86 0.52
N LEU A 119 6.59 -17.57 -0.10
CA LEU A 119 6.72 -17.43 -1.55
C LEU A 119 6.71 -18.78 -2.29
N ASP A 120 7.11 -19.85 -1.61
CA ASP A 120 7.16 -21.21 -2.18
C ASP A 120 5.76 -21.84 -2.38
N ARG A 121 4.69 -21.18 -1.92
CA ARG A 121 3.30 -21.64 -2.04
C ARG A 121 2.55 -20.71 -2.98
N ALA A 122 2.16 -21.25 -4.14
CA ALA A 122 2.06 -20.52 -5.40
C ALA A 122 0.82 -19.64 -5.65
N VAL A 123 0.13 -19.10 -4.64
CA VAL A 123 -0.98 -18.17 -4.89
C VAL A 123 -0.94 -16.99 -3.91
N PRO A 124 -0.34 -15.85 -4.29
CA PRO A 124 -0.47 -14.59 -3.55
C PRO A 124 -1.83 -13.92 -3.77
N GLY A 125 -2.78 -14.54 -4.48
CA GLY A 125 -4.11 -13.97 -4.68
C GLY A 125 -5.02 -14.14 -3.45
N ALA A 126 -5.80 -13.10 -3.15
CA ALA A 126 -6.93 -13.17 -2.22
C ALA A 126 -8.23 -13.47 -2.99
N ASP A 127 -8.20 -14.45 -3.90
CA ASP A 127 -9.38 -14.85 -4.65
C ASP A 127 -10.31 -15.73 -3.81
N ARG A 128 -11.60 -15.67 -4.16
CA ARG A 128 -12.66 -16.36 -3.45
C ARG A 128 -12.43 -17.88 -3.37
N ALA A 129 -12.02 -18.51 -4.46
CA ALA A 129 -11.82 -19.95 -4.51
C ALA A 129 -10.69 -20.40 -3.58
N GLY A 130 -9.59 -19.64 -3.55
CA GLY A 130 -8.48 -19.87 -2.62
C GLY A 130 -8.90 -19.75 -1.15
N ILE A 131 -9.70 -18.73 -0.81
CA ILE A 131 -10.20 -18.53 0.56
C ILE A 131 -11.20 -19.64 0.95
N GLU A 132 -12.12 -20.02 0.06
CA GLU A 132 -13.08 -21.10 0.30
C GLU A 132 -12.38 -22.44 0.50
N ALA A 133 -11.38 -22.75 -0.32
CA ALA A 133 -10.58 -23.97 -0.19
C ALA A 133 -9.83 -23.99 1.15
N TRP A 134 -9.21 -22.86 1.56
CA TRP A 134 -8.61 -22.72 2.88
C TRP A 134 -9.60 -22.98 4.03
N ARG A 135 -10.82 -22.40 3.98
CA ARG A 135 -11.85 -22.61 5.01
C ARG A 135 -12.23 -24.09 5.17
N GLN A 136 -12.16 -24.85 4.08
CA GLN A 136 -12.45 -26.29 4.06
C GLN A 136 -11.23 -27.15 4.45
N GLY A 137 -10.10 -26.54 4.78
CA GLY A 137 -8.83 -27.23 5.04
C GLY A 137 -8.19 -27.82 3.79
N GLN A 138 -8.61 -27.36 2.61
CA GLN A 138 -8.16 -27.83 1.30
C GLN A 138 -7.17 -26.81 0.72
N GLY A 139 -5.88 -26.99 0.99
CA GLY A 139 -4.82 -26.15 0.46
C GLY A 139 -4.16 -25.25 1.50
N THR A 140 -3.11 -24.55 1.09
CA THR A 140 -2.42 -23.57 1.94
C THR A 140 -2.11 -22.32 1.15
N LEU A 141 -2.48 -21.17 1.70
CA LEU A 141 -2.22 -19.87 1.12
C LEU A 141 -0.80 -19.40 1.45
N ALA A 142 -0.27 -18.50 0.62
CA ALA A 142 1.02 -17.84 0.82
C ALA A 142 1.04 -16.90 2.04
N TYR A 143 -0.10 -16.69 2.68
CA TYR A 143 -0.30 -15.74 3.77
C TYR A 143 -1.25 -16.34 4.80
N ARG A 144 -1.37 -15.66 5.94
CA ARG A 144 -2.35 -15.97 7.01
C ARG A 144 -3.69 -15.26 6.73
N PRO A 145 -4.70 -15.95 6.19
CA PRO A 145 -5.96 -15.32 5.77
C PRO A 145 -6.71 -14.66 6.93
N GLU A 146 -6.63 -15.19 8.14
CA GLU A 146 -7.31 -14.62 9.31
C GLU A 146 -6.77 -13.23 9.69
N LEU A 147 -5.49 -12.98 9.44
CA LEU A 147 -4.87 -11.68 9.69
C LEU A 147 -5.10 -10.70 8.53
N LEU A 148 -5.08 -11.21 7.29
CA LEU A 148 -5.28 -10.38 6.10
C LEU A 148 -6.74 -9.96 5.93
N LEU A 149 -7.69 -10.90 6.05
CA LEU A 149 -9.12 -10.59 5.98
C LEU A 149 -9.57 -9.70 7.14
N ALA A 150 -8.82 -9.67 8.24
CA ALA A 150 -9.03 -8.73 9.32
C ALA A 150 -8.43 -7.33 9.06
N PHE A 151 -8.06 -6.97 7.82
CA PHE A 151 -7.44 -5.67 7.52
C PHE A 151 -8.20 -4.43 8.05
N PRO A 152 -9.55 -4.40 8.14
CA PRO A 152 -10.22 -3.24 8.71
C PRO A 152 -9.84 -3.00 10.17
N LEU A 153 -9.42 -4.04 10.90
CA LEU A 153 -8.94 -3.93 12.29
C LEU A 153 -7.54 -3.33 12.42
N HIS A 154 -6.82 -3.16 11.31
CA HIS A 154 -5.52 -2.51 11.24
C HIS A 154 -5.64 -1.02 10.89
N MET A 155 -6.82 -0.58 10.47
CA MET A 155 -7.14 0.83 10.22
C MET A 155 -7.47 1.53 11.55
N ASP A 156 -7.20 2.83 11.62
CA ASP A 156 -7.69 3.65 12.73
C ASP A 156 -9.24 3.72 12.73
N ASN A 157 -9.83 4.15 13.86
CA ASN A 157 -11.29 4.18 13.98
C ASN A 157 -11.95 5.06 12.90
N PRO A 158 -11.50 6.31 12.66
CA PRO A 158 -12.10 7.16 11.64
C PRO A 158 -12.08 6.55 10.23
N GLN A 159 -10.95 5.99 9.80
CA GLN A 159 -10.82 5.39 8.47
C GLN A 159 -11.66 4.13 8.35
N ARG A 160 -11.73 3.30 9.41
CA ARG A 160 -12.60 2.13 9.42
C ARG A 160 -14.08 2.49 9.35
N GLU A 161 -14.53 3.51 10.10
CA GLU A 161 -15.91 4.01 9.96
C GLU A 161 -16.18 4.51 8.54
N ARG A 162 -15.24 5.27 7.98
CA ARG A 162 -15.34 5.78 6.61
C ARG A 162 -15.43 4.62 5.60
N LEU A 163 -14.61 3.59 5.74
CA LEU A 163 -14.64 2.38 4.91
C LEU A 163 -16.03 1.73 4.95
N PHE A 164 -16.57 1.52 6.15
CA PHE A 164 -17.88 0.90 6.32
C PHE A 164 -19.02 1.75 5.78
N ARG A 165 -18.95 3.08 5.90
CA ARG A 165 -19.95 3.98 5.31
C ARG A 165 -19.89 3.97 3.78
N VAL A 166 -18.69 4.11 3.20
CA VAL A 166 -18.48 4.14 1.74
C VAL A 166 -18.90 2.83 1.07
N THR A 167 -18.66 1.70 1.75
CA THR A 167 -19.03 0.37 1.23
C THR A 167 -20.43 -0.08 1.62
N GLY A 168 -21.21 0.74 2.35
CA GLY A 168 -22.54 0.36 2.80
C GLY A 168 -22.54 -0.90 3.70
N PHE A 169 -21.50 -1.08 4.51
CA PHE A 169 -21.30 -2.29 5.32
C PHE A 169 -22.46 -2.52 6.29
N ALA A 170 -23.18 -3.63 6.09
CA ALA A 170 -24.40 -3.98 6.83
C ALA A 170 -24.29 -5.31 7.62
N LEU A 171 -23.13 -5.96 7.61
CA LEU A 171 -22.94 -7.26 8.28
C LEU A 171 -22.86 -7.14 9.82
N LEU A 172 -22.54 -5.94 10.33
CA LEU A 172 -22.65 -5.58 11.74
C LEU A 172 -23.40 -4.26 11.90
N PRO A 173 -24.15 -4.07 13.00
CA PRO A 173 -24.65 -2.75 13.36
C PRO A 173 -23.48 -1.78 13.64
N PRO A 174 -23.66 -0.46 13.42
CA PRO A 174 -22.61 0.54 13.64
C PRO A 174 -21.97 0.50 15.04
N SER A 175 -22.73 0.14 16.08
CA SER A 175 -22.22 -0.02 17.44
C SER A 175 -21.16 -1.13 17.60
N GLN A 176 -21.07 -2.05 16.64
CA GLN A 176 -20.13 -3.18 16.63
C GLN A 176 -19.02 -3.01 15.58
N TRP A 177 -18.98 -1.91 14.83
CA TRP A 177 -17.93 -1.67 13.82
C TRP A 177 -16.51 -1.62 14.40
N HIS A 178 -16.37 -1.40 15.71
CA HIS A 178 -15.08 -1.44 16.38
C HIS A 178 -14.82 -2.69 17.21
N ASP A 179 -15.81 -3.59 17.29
CA ASP A 179 -15.68 -4.84 18.03
C ASP A 179 -14.79 -5.83 17.26
N ARG A 180 -13.61 -6.10 17.82
CA ARG A 180 -12.62 -7.01 17.23
C ARG A 180 -13.12 -8.45 17.18
N ALA A 181 -13.90 -8.89 18.16
CA ALA A 181 -14.42 -10.25 18.20
C ALA A 181 -15.52 -10.44 17.15
N ALA A 182 -16.44 -9.47 17.05
CA ALA A 182 -17.50 -9.50 16.04
C ALA A 182 -16.93 -9.49 14.61
N LEU A 183 -15.97 -8.59 14.33
CA LEU A 183 -15.34 -8.53 13.00
C LEU A 183 -14.55 -9.80 12.65
N ARG A 184 -13.80 -10.38 13.61
CA ARG A 184 -13.08 -11.64 13.38
C ARG A 184 -14.01 -12.84 13.17
N ALA A 185 -15.21 -12.84 13.78
CA ALA A 185 -16.19 -13.88 13.52
C ALA A 185 -16.70 -13.81 12.07
N LEU A 186 -16.91 -12.59 11.54
CA LEU A 186 -17.44 -12.39 10.19
C LEU A 186 -16.51 -12.84 9.07
N ILE A 187 -15.19 -12.80 9.23
CA ILE A 187 -14.25 -13.14 8.14
C ILE A 187 -14.37 -14.59 7.63
N HIS A 188 -15.09 -15.45 8.36
CA HIS A 188 -15.39 -16.84 7.99
C HIS A 188 -16.74 -17.02 7.28
N SER A 189 -17.54 -15.96 7.18
CA SER A 189 -18.84 -15.99 6.50
C SER A 189 -18.73 -15.74 5.00
N ASP A 190 -19.64 -16.29 4.20
CA ASP A 190 -19.72 -16.03 2.77
C ASP A 190 -20.15 -14.59 2.47
N ALA A 191 -21.07 -14.04 3.29
CA ALA A 191 -21.51 -12.66 3.20
C ALA A 191 -20.35 -11.65 3.35
N TYR A 192 -19.31 -11.99 4.11
CA TYR A 192 -18.10 -11.17 4.20
C TYR A 192 -17.27 -11.20 2.92
N LEU A 193 -17.15 -12.36 2.26
CA LEU A 193 -16.47 -12.44 0.96
C LEU A 193 -17.25 -11.70 -0.11
N ASP A 194 -18.59 -11.83 -0.12
CA ASP A 194 -19.46 -11.06 -1.00
C ASP A 194 -19.25 -9.54 -0.83
N TRP A 195 -19.11 -9.07 0.41
CA TRP A 195 -18.80 -7.67 0.69
C TRP A 195 -17.41 -7.23 0.19
N LEU A 196 -16.39 -8.09 0.30
CA LEU A 196 -15.05 -7.79 -0.22
C LEU A 196 -15.03 -7.67 -1.76
N ASP A 197 -15.83 -8.47 -2.44
CA ASP A 197 -15.93 -8.47 -3.91
C ASP A 197 -16.84 -7.36 -4.46
N ALA A 198 -17.68 -6.76 -3.62
CA ALA A 198 -18.67 -5.79 -4.01
C ALA A 198 -18.08 -4.40 -4.40
N PRO A 199 -18.75 -3.66 -5.30
CA PRO A 199 -18.49 -2.24 -5.50
C PRO A 199 -18.79 -1.45 -4.21
N PRO A 200 -18.23 -0.23 -4.05
CA PRO A 200 -17.47 0.51 -5.06
C PRO A 200 -15.96 0.23 -5.03
N LEU A 201 -15.44 -0.48 -4.02
CA LEU A 201 -14.00 -0.55 -3.76
C LEU A 201 -13.32 -1.85 -4.20
N HIS A 202 -14.08 -2.94 -4.41
CA HIS A 202 -13.54 -4.25 -4.77
C HIS A 202 -12.32 -4.64 -3.92
N LEU A 203 -12.52 -4.68 -2.60
CA LEU A 203 -11.47 -4.84 -1.59
C LEU A 203 -10.67 -6.13 -1.76
N ALA A 204 -11.28 -7.23 -2.22
CA ALA A 204 -10.57 -8.47 -2.53
C ALA A 204 -9.48 -8.28 -3.60
N SER A 205 -9.78 -7.48 -4.63
CA SER A 205 -8.81 -7.12 -5.67
C SER A 205 -7.64 -6.31 -5.09
N ARG A 206 -7.94 -5.34 -4.22
CA ARG A 206 -6.90 -4.54 -3.55
C ARG A 206 -6.00 -5.38 -2.64
N LEU A 207 -6.56 -6.33 -1.89
CA LEU A 207 -5.80 -7.27 -1.07
C LEU A 207 -4.90 -8.17 -1.93
N SER A 208 -5.42 -8.66 -3.07
CA SER A 208 -4.65 -9.45 -4.03
C SER A 208 -3.49 -8.65 -4.60
N MET A 209 -3.74 -7.43 -5.09
CA MET A 209 -2.68 -6.54 -5.58
C MET A 209 -1.60 -6.29 -4.52
N ALA A 210 -2.00 -6.12 -3.26
CA ALA A 210 -1.07 -5.88 -2.17
C ALA A 210 -0.16 -7.08 -1.89
N LEU A 211 -0.72 -8.29 -1.92
CA LEU A 211 0.06 -9.52 -1.79
C LEU A 211 0.99 -9.74 -2.99
N GLU A 212 0.49 -9.54 -4.22
CA GLU A 212 1.27 -9.67 -5.45
C GLU A 212 2.47 -8.72 -5.48
N GLU A 213 2.25 -7.45 -5.09
CA GLU A 213 3.32 -6.46 -5.01
C GLU A 213 4.39 -6.88 -4.00
N MET A 214 4.00 -7.29 -2.79
CA MET A 214 4.95 -7.72 -1.75
C MET A 214 5.65 -9.05 -2.07
N ALA A 215 5.05 -9.88 -2.91
CA ALA A 215 5.65 -11.13 -3.39
C ALA A 215 6.63 -10.92 -4.56
N THR A 216 6.63 -9.75 -5.19
CA THR A 216 7.42 -9.45 -6.38
C THR A 216 8.70 -8.68 -6.02
N PRO A 217 9.88 -9.00 -6.60
CA PRO A 217 11.10 -8.22 -6.39
C PRO A 217 10.90 -6.71 -6.64
N PRO A 218 11.51 -5.83 -5.84
CA PRO A 218 12.48 -6.11 -4.77
C PRO A 218 11.88 -6.34 -3.36
N TRP A 219 10.56 -6.34 -3.22
CA TRP A 219 9.90 -6.30 -1.91
C TRP A 219 10.26 -7.45 -0.96
N PRO A 220 10.34 -8.73 -1.39
CA PRO A 220 10.72 -9.81 -0.50
C PRO A 220 12.03 -9.55 0.26
N GLU A 221 13.04 -8.99 -0.41
CA GLU A 221 14.34 -8.70 0.19
C GLU A 221 14.24 -7.54 1.18
N HIS A 222 13.55 -6.45 0.79
CA HIS A 222 13.31 -5.31 1.68
C HIS A 222 12.53 -5.71 2.93
N LEU A 223 11.53 -6.58 2.79
CA LEU A 223 10.72 -7.08 3.90
C LEU A 223 11.55 -7.93 4.87
N ARG A 224 12.39 -8.85 4.35
CA ARG A 224 13.31 -9.64 5.18
C ARG A 224 14.31 -8.74 5.91
N ALA A 225 14.89 -7.75 5.21
CA ALA A 225 15.82 -6.79 5.80
C ALA A 225 15.16 -5.93 6.91
N ALA A 226 13.87 -5.63 6.77
CA ALA A 226 13.07 -4.96 7.79
C ALA A 226 12.62 -5.88 8.95
N GLY A 227 12.99 -7.17 8.93
CA GLY A 227 12.68 -8.13 9.99
C GLY A 227 11.30 -8.78 9.89
N TYR A 228 10.60 -8.63 8.77
CA TYR A 228 9.32 -9.31 8.54
C TYR A 228 9.52 -10.78 8.18
N GLN A 229 8.53 -11.61 8.53
CA GLN A 229 8.55 -13.04 8.22
C GLN A 229 8.23 -13.27 6.74
N VAL A 230 9.25 -13.51 5.93
CA VAL A 230 9.12 -13.91 4.52
C VAL A 230 9.90 -15.19 4.29
N HIS A 231 9.18 -16.29 4.08
CA HIS A 231 9.71 -17.63 3.86
C HIS A 231 9.74 -17.95 2.36
N GLY A 232 10.75 -18.71 1.94
CA GLY A 232 10.94 -19.14 0.57
C GLY A 232 12.16 -18.53 -0.10
N GLU A 233 12.55 -19.07 -1.26
CA GLU A 233 13.86 -18.79 -1.84
C GLU A 233 14.07 -17.29 -2.09
N ALA A 234 15.17 -16.79 -1.54
CA ALA A 234 15.79 -15.60 -2.09
C ALA A 234 16.41 -16.03 -3.42
N LEU A 235 16.12 -15.34 -4.52
CA LEU A 235 16.90 -15.49 -5.74
C LEU A 235 18.30 -14.93 -5.47
N HIS A 236 19.15 -15.71 -4.80
CA HIS A 236 20.58 -15.47 -4.83
C HIS A 236 21.10 -16.01 -6.15
N ASN A 237 21.52 -15.10 -7.02
CA ASN A 237 22.50 -15.40 -8.06
C ASN A 237 23.82 -15.81 -7.40
N ASP A 238 23.93 -17.08 -7.02
CA ASP A 238 25.22 -17.74 -6.88
C ASP A 238 25.47 -18.51 -8.19
N GLU A 239 25.85 -17.79 -9.24
CA GLU A 239 26.80 -18.36 -10.21
C GLU A 239 28.20 -18.01 -9.70
N ALA A 240 28.64 -18.80 -8.72
CA ALA A 240 30.05 -19.12 -8.60
C ALA A 240 30.44 -19.88 -9.87
N ASP A 241 31.32 -19.28 -10.66
CA ASP A 241 32.03 -19.93 -11.76
C ASP A 241 33.38 -20.44 -11.19
N PRO A 242 33.59 -21.76 -11.05
CA PRO A 242 34.92 -22.30 -10.82
C PRO A 242 35.44 -22.94 -12.12
N ASP A 243 36.40 -22.26 -12.76
CA ASP A 243 37.43 -22.87 -13.61
C ASP A 243 38.82 -22.68 -12.97
#